data_AF-A0A8H7YFZ2-F1
#
_entry.id   AF-A0A8H7YFZ2-F1
#
_cell.length_a   1.000
_cell.length_b   1.000
_cell.length_c   1.000
_cell.angle_alpha   90.00
_cell.angle_beta   90.00
_cell.angle_gamma   90.00
#
_symmetry.space_group_name_H-M   'P 1'
#
loop_
_entity.id
_entity.type
_entity.pdbx_description
1 polymer ?
#
loop_
_entity_poly.entity_id
_entity_poly.type
_entity_poly.pdbx_seq_one_letter_code
_entity_poly.pdbx_strand_id
1 'polypeptide(L)'
;MIPEFPTATERELKIYEHLSQVDSTHPGQSLIRELYDSFDLQGSAGKHHCLVLQSMHMTLLEMVRLNPRPFDLPLLKLTLKRLLLALDFLHNEAGIIHTDLKTDNLMLTLEDDTMLADFAKAEAKDPSPRKQVDRSRTIYRSRRFRRPLKGNSYGLPILCDFGEARIGKTQESGPFVQPHIYRAPEIIFEMPWGSAVDIWNVECLVTKTIAALFPWSCIRRLRLSRFGTSLKASTCLETYSILKAPTTLSNI
;
A
#
# COMPACT_ATOMS: atom_id res chain seq x y z
N MET A 1 16.71 29.85 -6.96
CA MET A 1 16.10 29.22 -8.14
C MET A 1 15.59 27.88 -7.65
N ILE A 2 14.29 27.78 -7.36
CA ILE A 2 13.68 26.56 -6.80
C ILE A 2 13.68 25.54 -7.96
N PRO A 3 14.23 24.32 -7.82
CA PRO A 3 14.13 23.33 -8.87
C PRO A 3 12.65 23.12 -9.17
N GLU A 4 12.26 23.18 -10.43
CA GLU A 4 10.90 22.82 -10.84
C GLU A 4 10.63 21.39 -10.40
N PHE A 5 9.95 21.23 -9.28
CA PHE A 5 9.38 19.95 -8.90
C PHE A 5 8.51 19.50 -10.07
N PRO A 6 8.59 18.23 -10.52
CA PRO A 6 7.68 17.74 -11.53
C PRO A 6 6.25 18.03 -11.04
N THR A 7 5.43 18.65 -11.89
CA THR A 7 4.00 18.82 -11.60
C THR A 7 3.45 17.46 -11.19
N ALA A 8 2.66 17.41 -10.11
CA ALA A 8 2.18 16.16 -9.49
C ALA A 8 1.68 15.12 -10.51
N THR A 9 1.14 15.60 -11.63
CA THR A 9 0.64 14.84 -12.79
C THR A 9 1.62 13.83 -13.40
N GLU A 10 2.94 14.08 -13.38
CA GLU A 10 3.93 13.21 -14.05
C GLU A 10 4.75 12.37 -13.07
N ARG A 11 4.56 12.58 -11.76
CA ARG A 11 5.43 12.01 -10.75
C ARG A 11 5.41 10.50 -10.77
N GLU A 12 4.21 9.91 -10.86
CA GLU A 12 4.02 8.47 -10.88
C GLU A 12 4.68 7.83 -12.12
N LEU A 13 4.51 8.43 -13.30
CA LEU A 13 5.13 7.92 -14.52
C LEU A 13 6.66 7.92 -14.42
N LYS A 14 7.27 9.00 -13.92
CA LYS A 14 8.73 9.08 -13.73
C LYS A 14 9.27 8.02 -12.78
N ILE A 15 8.49 7.64 -11.76
CA ILE A 15 8.85 6.55 -10.85
C ILE A 15 8.85 5.21 -11.60
N TYR A 16 7.83 4.96 -12.43
CA TYR A 16 7.77 3.76 -13.24
C TYR A 16 8.87 3.70 -14.31
N GLU A 17 9.16 4.80 -14.98
CA GLU A 17 10.29 4.91 -15.90
C GLU A 17 11.60 4.59 -15.18
N HIS A 18 11.83 5.15 -13.99
CA HIS A 18 13.00 4.84 -13.18
C HIS A 18 13.07 3.35 -12.81
N LEU A 19 11.98 2.76 -12.32
CA LEU A 19 11.89 1.34 -12.00
C LEU A 19 12.20 0.43 -13.19
N SER A 20 11.81 0.83 -14.41
CA SER A 20 12.08 0.06 -15.64
C SER A 20 13.57 -0.02 -15.98
N GLN A 21 14.38 0.93 -15.49
CA GLN A 21 15.83 0.99 -15.72
C GLN A 21 16.64 0.30 -14.63
N VAL A 22 16.00 -0.14 -13.54
CA VAL A 22 16.67 -0.84 -12.44
C VAL A 22 16.82 -2.32 -12.81
N ASP A 23 18.04 -2.72 -13.17
CA ASP A 23 18.40 -4.13 -13.33
C ASP A 23 18.68 -4.75 -11.96
N SER A 24 17.78 -5.62 -11.51
CA SER A 24 17.74 -6.19 -10.18
C SER A 24 17.26 -7.62 -10.26
N THR A 25 17.79 -8.48 -9.38
CA THR A 25 17.26 -9.84 -9.16
C THR A 25 16.55 -9.94 -7.81
N HIS A 26 16.33 -8.80 -7.15
CA HIS A 26 15.73 -8.76 -5.83
C HIS A 26 14.29 -9.28 -5.87
N PRO A 27 13.91 -10.23 -5.00
CA PRO A 27 12.55 -10.80 -5.00
C PRO A 27 11.47 -9.75 -4.73
N GLY A 28 11.84 -8.64 -4.07
CA GLY A 28 10.96 -7.49 -3.82
C GLY A 28 10.46 -6.78 -5.08
N GLN A 29 11.16 -6.89 -6.21
CA GLN A 29 10.76 -6.25 -7.47
C GLN A 29 9.40 -6.77 -7.96
N SER A 30 9.16 -8.08 -7.87
CA SER A 30 7.87 -8.72 -8.21
C SER A 30 6.71 -8.34 -7.27
N LEU A 31 6.98 -7.57 -6.22
CA LEU A 31 5.99 -7.12 -5.24
C LEU A 31 5.55 -5.66 -5.48
N ILE A 32 6.04 -5.05 -6.56
CA ILE A 32 5.67 -3.74 -7.05
C ILE A 32 4.67 -3.90 -8.19
N ARG A 33 3.57 -3.14 -8.16
CA ARG A 33 2.55 -3.18 -9.22
C ARG A 33 3.15 -2.74 -10.55
N GLU A 34 3.02 -3.56 -11.59
CA GLU A 34 3.61 -3.29 -12.90
C GLU A 34 2.86 -2.19 -13.67
N LEU A 35 3.61 -1.39 -14.43
CA LEU A 35 3.11 -0.52 -15.50
C LEU A 35 3.33 -1.24 -16.83
N TYR A 36 2.25 -1.48 -17.58
CA TYR A 36 2.29 -2.12 -18.89
C TYR A 36 2.52 -1.11 -20.01
N ASP A 37 1.88 0.05 -19.93
CA ASP A 37 1.93 1.07 -20.98
C ASP A 37 1.54 2.44 -20.42
N SER A 38 1.92 3.50 -21.11
CA SER A 38 1.51 4.87 -20.82
C SER A 38 1.25 5.63 -22.12
N PHE A 39 0.13 6.35 -22.19
CA PHE A 39 -0.25 7.07 -23.40
C PHE A 39 -1.07 8.32 -23.10
N ASP A 40 -1.25 9.15 -24.12
CA ASP A 40 -1.94 10.42 -24.01
C ASP A 40 -3.29 10.37 -24.72
N LEU A 41 -4.34 10.78 -24.02
CA LEU A 41 -5.67 10.94 -24.60
C LEU A 41 -6.04 12.41 -24.72
N GLN A 42 -6.41 12.83 -25.93
CA GLN A 42 -6.99 14.14 -26.15
C GLN A 42 -8.49 14.11 -25.86
N GLY A 43 -8.90 14.76 -24.76
CA GLY A 43 -10.30 14.95 -24.38
C GLY A 43 -10.79 16.37 -24.62
N SER A 44 -12.09 16.60 -24.39
CA SER A 44 -12.72 17.92 -24.46
C SER A 44 -12.17 18.90 -23.43
N ALA A 45 -11.67 18.40 -22.30
CA ALA A 45 -11.08 19.19 -21.21
C ALA A 45 -9.55 19.34 -21.32
N GLY A 46 -8.94 18.83 -22.40
CA GLY A 46 -7.50 18.87 -22.62
C GLY A 46 -6.88 17.49 -22.73
N LYS A 47 -5.55 17.45 -22.58
CA LYS A 47 -4.74 16.24 -22.67
C LYS A 47 -4.75 15.50 -21.32
N HIS A 48 -4.97 14.19 -21.36
CA HIS A 48 -4.98 13.32 -20.20
C HIS A 48 -3.89 12.26 -20.33
N HIS A 49 -2.91 12.29 -19.43
CA HIS A 49 -1.91 11.23 -19.30
C HIS A 49 -2.55 9.99 -18.65
N CYS A 50 -2.45 8.85 -19.33
CA CYS A 50 -3.10 7.60 -18.94
C CYS A 50 -2.06 6.52 -18.68
N LEU A 51 -2.18 5.83 -17.55
CA LEU A 51 -1.32 4.71 -17.15
C LEU A 51 -2.09 3.39 -17.25
N VAL A 52 -1.52 2.40 -17.93
CA VAL A 52 -2.04 1.03 -18.01
C VAL A 52 -1.32 0.19 -16.97
N LEU A 53 -1.92 0.04 -15.80
CA LEU A 53 -1.33 -0.68 -14.67
C LEU A 53 -1.86 -2.11 -14.58
N GLN A 54 -1.06 -3.00 -13.98
CA GLN A 54 -1.47 -4.36 -13.63
C GLN A 54 -2.84 -4.36 -12.92
N SER A 55 -3.73 -5.25 -13.36
CA SER A 55 -5.07 -5.38 -12.78
C SER A 55 -5.01 -6.00 -11.39
N MET A 56 -5.67 -5.35 -10.43
CA MET A 56 -5.71 -5.77 -9.04
C MET A 56 -7.16 -6.00 -8.60
N HIS A 57 -7.36 -6.80 -7.55
CA HIS A 57 -8.68 -7.10 -7.01
C HIS A 57 -9.21 -5.92 -6.18
N MET A 58 -8.87 -5.89 -4.89
CA MET A 58 -9.29 -4.87 -3.94
C MET A 58 -8.11 -4.44 -3.07
N THR A 59 -8.24 -3.27 -2.43
CA THR A 59 -7.25 -2.82 -1.43
C THR A 59 -7.40 -3.60 -0.12
N LEU A 60 -6.34 -3.63 0.70
CA LEU A 60 -6.45 -4.16 2.07
C LEU A 60 -7.47 -3.36 2.89
N LEU A 61 -7.61 -2.06 2.66
CA LEU A 61 -8.64 -1.26 3.33
C LEU A 61 -10.05 -1.76 3.01
N GLU A 62 -10.32 -2.09 1.74
CA GLU A 62 -11.61 -2.64 1.33
C GLU A 62 -11.86 -4.01 1.95
N MET A 63 -10.83 -4.87 2.00
CA MET A 63 -10.92 -6.16 2.71
C MET A 63 -11.30 -5.97 4.19
N VAL A 64 -10.68 -4.99 4.87
CA VAL A 64 -10.99 -4.63 6.26
C VAL A 64 -12.41 -4.11 6.43
N ARG A 65 -12.92 -3.34 5.45
CA ARG A 65 -14.31 -2.85 5.47
C ARG A 65 -15.33 -3.97 5.25
N LEU A 66 -14.97 -5.02 4.50
CA LEU A 66 -15.85 -6.17 4.24
C LEU A 66 -15.89 -7.17 5.41
N ASN A 67 -14.80 -7.26 6.18
CA ASN A 67 -14.70 -8.13 7.34
C ASN A 67 -14.01 -7.37 8.49
N PRO A 68 -14.71 -7.06 9.59
CA PRO A 68 -14.13 -6.36 10.75
C PRO A 68 -12.96 -7.09 11.42
N ARG A 69 -12.80 -8.40 11.18
CA ARG A 69 -11.62 -9.19 11.57
C ARG A 69 -10.98 -9.80 10.32
N PRO A 70 -10.36 -8.96 9.47
CA PRO A 70 -9.93 -9.36 8.13
C PRO A 70 -8.59 -10.10 8.13
N PHE A 71 -7.80 -9.94 9.19
CA PHE A 71 -6.50 -10.57 9.34
C PHE A 71 -6.54 -11.61 10.45
N ASP A 72 -5.96 -12.78 10.18
CA ASP A 72 -5.38 -13.59 11.23
C ASP A 72 -3.87 -13.29 11.32
N LEU A 73 -3.21 -13.82 12.35
CA LEU A 73 -1.78 -13.61 12.53
C LEU A 73 -0.94 -14.13 11.32
N PRO A 74 -1.25 -15.29 10.71
CA PRO A 74 -0.62 -15.73 9.46
C PRO A 74 -0.71 -14.73 8.31
N LEU A 75 -1.91 -14.20 8.01
CA LEU A 75 -2.11 -13.26 6.91
C LEU A 75 -1.40 -11.92 7.18
N LEU A 76 -1.40 -11.46 8.43
CA LEU A 76 -0.64 -10.27 8.81
C LEU A 76 0.87 -10.49 8.62
N LYS A 77 1.41 -11.63 9.07
CA LYS A 77 2.83 -11.99 8.86
C LYS A 77 3.19 -12.03 7.37
N LEU A 78 2.34 -12.64 6.55
CA LEU A 78 2.53 -12.70 5.10
C LEU A 78 2.52 -11.30 4.48
N THR A 79 1.56 -10.47 4.86
CA THR A 79 1.42 -9.10 4.34
C THR A 79 2.64 -8.26 4.68
N LEU A 80 3.11 -8.31 5.94
CA LEU A 80 4.29 -7.55 6.37
C LEU A 80 5.56 -8.07 5.71
N LYS A 81 5.74 -9.39 5.58
CA LYS A 81 6.90 -9.94 4.88
C LYS A 81 6.97 -9.44 3.43
N ARG A 82 5.85 -9.42 2.72
CA ARG A 82 5.79 -8.95 1.33
C ARG A 82 6.04 -7.44 1.23
N LEU A 83 5.40 -6.64 2.09
CA LEU A 83 5.64 -5.20 2.13
C LEU A 83 7.11 -4.88 2.45
N LEU A 84 7.71 -5.52 3.44
CA LEU A 84 9.11 -5.28 3.81
C LEU A 84 10.07 -5.71 2.69
N LEU A 85 9.81 -6.81 1.98
CA LEU A 85 10.60 -7.20 0.81
C LEU A 85 10.47 -6.20 -0.34
N ALA A 86 9.27 -5.66 -0.58
CA ALA A 86 9.04 -4.62 -1.58
C ALA A 86 9.81 -3.33 -1.23
N LEU A 87 9.77 -2.92 0.05
CA LEU A 87 10.51 -1.74 0.52
C LEU A 87 12.02 -1.95 0.48
N ASP A 88 12.52 -3.14 0.82
CA ASP A 88 13.94 -3.46 0.73
C ASP A 88 14.46 -3.27 -0.70
N PHE A 89 13.72 -3.77 -1.70
CA PHE A 89 14.00 -3.50 -3.11
C PHE A 89 13.97 -1.99 -3.43
N LEU A 90 12.87 -1.31 -3.08
CA LEU A 90 12.70 0.11 -3.42
C LEU A 90 13.82 0.96 -2.81
N HIS A 91 14.16 0.72 -1.54
CA HIS A 91 15.09 1.54 -0.78
C HIS A 91 16.54 1.25 -1.17
N ASN A 92 16.93 -0.02 -1.29
CA ASN A 92 18.33 -0.42 -1.44
C ASN A 92 18.78 -0.55 -2.89
N GLU A 93 17.91 -0.99 -3.79
CA GLU A 93 18.27 -1.21 -5.21
C GLU A 93 17.70 -0.14 -6.12
N ALA A 94 16.45 0.27 -5.93
CA ALA A 94 15.83 1.29 -6.76
C ALA A 94 16.09 2.73 -6.27
N GLY A 95 16.47 2.94 -5.01
CA GLY A 95 16.65 4.27 -4.44
C GLY A 95 15.37 5.13 -4.44
N ILE A 96 14.20 4.52 -4.27
CA ILE A 96 12.89 5.16 -4.22
C ILE A 96 12.36 5.14 -2.78
N ILE A 97 11.73 6.22 -2.34
CA ILE A 97 10.97 6.31 -1.09
C ILE A 97 9.49 6.46 -1.43
N HIS A 98 8.60 5.65 -0.86
CA HIS A 98 7.19 5.61 -1.22
C HIS A 98 6.38 6.79 -0.66
N THR A 99 6.62 7.15 0.60
CA THR A 99 6.03 8.27 1.36
C THR A 99 4.51 8.25 1.60
N ASP A 100 3.76 7.35 0.99
CA ASP A 100 2.32 7.20 1.23
C ASP A 100 1.91 5.75 1.52
N LEU A 101 2.61 5.08 2.44
CA LEU A 101 2.26 3.71 2.81
C LEU A 101 1.04 3.66 3.73
N LYS A 102 -0.03 3.07 3.22
CA LYS A 102 -1.31 2.86 3.91
C LYS A 102 -2.02 1.64 3.35
N THR A 103 -3.08 1.20 4.02
CA THR A 103 -3.88 0.03 3.62
C THR A 103 -4.53 0.14 2.25
N ASP A 104 -4.72 1.37 1.76
CA ASP A 104 -5.29 1.69 0.45
C ASP A 104 -4.27 1.42 -0.67
N ASN A 105 -2.98 1.58 -0.37
CA ASN A 105 -1.89 1.46 -1.34
C ASN A 105 -1.27 0.04 -1.35
N LEU A 106 -1.94 -0.90 -0.67
CA LEU A 106 -1.68 -2.33 -0.74
C LEU A 106 -2.88 -3.00 -1.38
N MET A 107 -2.71 -3.44 -2.63
CA MET A 107 -3.77 -4.11 -3.37
C MET A 107 -3.50 -5.61 -3.45
N LEU A 108 -4.58 -6.39 -3.50
CA LEU A 108 -4.50 -7.83 -3.62
C LEU A 108 -4.56 -8.26 -5.08
N THR A 109 -3.74 -9.24 -5.46
CA THR A 109 -3.77 -9.81 -6.82
C THR A 109 -5.11 -10.47 -7.12
N LEU A 110 -5.43 -10.62 -8.40
CA LEU A 110 -6.52 -11.51 -8.81
C LEU A 110 -6.17 -12.96 -8.44
N GLU A 111 -7.15 -13.74 -8.00
CA GLU A 111 -6.98 -15.18 -7.71
C GLU A 111 -6.84 -15.98 -9.02
N ASP A 112 -7.55 -15.55 -10.06
CA ASP A 112 -7.66 -16.26 -11.33
C ASP A 112 -7.98 -15.29 -12.48
N ASP A 113 -7.58 -15.66 -13.70
CA ASP A 113 -7.75 -14.85 -14.91
C ASP A 113 -9.20 -14.71 -15.38
N THR A 114 -10.10 -15.57 -14.88
CA THR A 114 -11.53 -15.52 -15.25
C THR A 114 -12.24 -14.34 -14.61
N MET A 115 -11.69 -13.76 -13.53
CA MET A 115 -12.31 -12.61 -12.85
C MET A 115 -12.49 -11.40 -13.77
N LEU A 116 -11.53 -11.11 -14.64
CA LEU A 116 -11.63 -10.01 -15.60
C LEU A 116 -12.73 -10.29 -16.64
N ALA A 117 -12.78 -11.52 -17.15
CA ALA A 117 -13.79 -11.94 -18.10
C ALA A 117 -15.20 -11.93 -17.49
N ASP A 118 -15.35 -12.39 -16.25
CA ASP A 118 -16.61 -12.37 -15.51
C ASP A 118 -17.05 -10.94 -15.22
N PHE A 119 -16.12 -10.06 -14.85
CA PHE A 119 -16.39 -8.64 -14.66
C PHE A 119 -16.92 -7.99 -15.94
N ALA A 120 -16.25 -8.22 -17.07
CA ALA A 120 -16.67 -7.69 -18.37
C ALA A 120 -18.05 -8.22 -18.79
N LYS A 121 -18.30 -9.52 -18.62
CA LYS A 121 -19.62 -10.13 -18.90
C LYS A 121 -20.72 -9.55 -18.00
N ALA A 122 -20.43 -9.35 -16.72
CA ALA A 122 -21.37 -8.77 -15.78
C ALA A 122 -21.71 -7.32 -16.13
N GLU A 123 -20.72 -6.50 -16.48
CA GLU A 123 -20.92 -5.11 -16.90
C GLU A 123 -21.68 -5.01 -18.23
N ALA A 124 -21.44 -5.93 -19.18
CA ALA A 124 -22.19 -5.98 -20.43
C ALA A 124 -23.67 -6.38 -20.22
N LYS A 125 -23.92 -7.31 -19.30
CA LYS A 125 -25.28 -7.80 -18.98
C LYS A 125 -26.08 -6.80 -18.15
N ASP A 126 -25.42 -6.16 -17.18
CA ASP A 126 -26.01 -5.23 -16.22
C ASP A 126 -25.07 -4.02 -16.10
N PRO A 127 -25.28 -2.94 -16.87
CA PRO A 127 -24.35 -1.82 -16.86
C PRO A 127 -24.37 -1.07 -15.52
N SER A 128 -23.19 -0.63 -15.07
CA SER A 128 -23.05 0.10 -13.81
C SER A 128 -23.85 1.43 -13.84
N PRO A 129 -24.45 1.84 -12.70
CA PRO A 129 -25.14 3.12 -12.60
C PRO A 129 -24.25 4.26 -13.06
N ARG A 130 -24.80 5.13 -13.91
CA ARG A 130 -24.07 6.24 -14.51
C ARG A 130 -24.81 7.57 -14.32
N LYS A 131 -24.05 8.62 -14.02
CA LYS A 131 -24.53 9.99 -13.93
C LYS A 131 -23.95 10.80 -15.09
N GLN A 132 -24.81 11.26 -15.98
CA GLN A 132 -24.43 12.26 -16.98
C GLN A 132 -24.41 13.62 -16.29
N VAL A 133 -23.23 14.26 -16.25
CA VAL A 133 -23.07 15.61 -15.70
C VAL A 133 -23.37 16.64 -16.78
N ASP A 134 -22.83 16.40 -17.98
CA ASP A 134 -23.03 17.19 -19.18
C ASP A 134 -22.89 16.29 -20.43
N ARG A 135 -22.92 16.86 -21.63
CA ARG A 135 -22.82 16.11 -22.90
C ARG A 135 -21.49 15.38 -23.10
N SER A 136 -20.44 15.79 -22.38
CA SER A 136 -19.07 15.29 -22.54
C SER A 136 -18.58 14.41 -21.38
N ARG A 137 -19.25 14.48 -20.22
CA ARG A 137 -18.79 13.80 -19.01
C ARG A 137 -19.88 12.89 -18.42
N THR A 138 -19.59 11.59 -18.46
CA THR A 138 -20.34 10.57 -17.73
C THR A 138 -19.50 10.04 -16.58
N ILE A 139 -20.06 10.07 -15.37
CA ILE A 139 -19.46 9.46 -14.18
C ILE A 139 -20.08 8.09 -14.00
N TYR A 140 -19.24 7.06 -13.94
CA TYR A 140 -19.65 5.68 -13.69
C TYR A 140 -19.42 5.34 -12.22
N ARG A 141 -20.39 4.66 -11.60
CA ARG A 141 -20.15 4.05 -10.29
C ARG A 141 -19.30 2.80 -10.50
N SER A 142 -18.17 2.69 -9.80
CA SER A 142 -17.32 1.50 -9.89
C SER A 142 -18.06 0.23 -9.46
N ARG A 143 -17.95 -0.82 -10.27
CA ARG A 143 -18.38 -2.19 -9.96
C ARG A 143 -17.25 -2.91 -9.21
N ARG A 144 -17.63 -3.81 -8.31
CA ARG A 144 -16.68 -4.68 -7.60
C ARG A 144 -16.50 -5.99 -8.36
N PHE A 145 -15.30 -6.57 -8.27
CA PHE A 145 -15.08 -7.95 -8.67
C PHE A 145 -15.96 -8.92 -7.84
N ARG A 146 -16.20 -10.10 -8.41
CA ARG A 146 -16.81 -11.19 -7.65
C ARG A 146 -15.94 -11.59 -6.47
N ARG A 147 -16.55 -12.25 -5.48
CA ARG A 147 -15.78 -12.90 -4.41
C ARG A 147 -14.95 -14.06 -4.99
N PRO A 148 -13.79 -14.39 -4.38
CA PRO A 148 -13.04 -15.61 -4.66
C PRO A 148 -13.93 -16.86 -4.65
N LEU A 149 -13.72 -17.78 -5.60
CA LEU A 149 -14.57 -18.98 -5.75
C LEU A 149 -14.16 -20.10 -4.79
N LYS A 150 -12.88 -20.18 -4.42
CA LYS A 150 -12.35 -21.17 -3.48
C LYS A 150 -12.10 -20.50 -2.14
N GLY A 151 -12.76 -20.98 -1.08
CA GLY A 151 -12.72 -20.38 0.25
C GLY A 151 -11.31 -20.10 0.76
N ASN A 152 -10.88 -18.84 0.68
CA ASN A 152 -10.25 -18.01 1.73
C ASN A 152 -9.10 -17.10 1.28
N SER A 153 -8.68 -17.07 0.01
CA SER A 153 -7.59 -16.17 -0.37
C SER A 153 -8.07 -15.06 -1.30
N TYR A 154 -8.06 -13.82 -0.81
CA TYR A 154 -8.33 -12.64 -1.62
C TYR A 154 -7.16 -12.25 -2.55
N GLY A 155 -6.22 -13.16 -2.80
CA GLY A 155 -4.97 -12.88 -3.52
C GLY A 155 -3.84 -12.47 -2.59
N LEU A 156 -2.67 -12.15 -3.17
CA LEU A 156 -1.49 -11.73 -2.43
C LEU A 156 -1.33 -10.20 -2.47
N PRO A 157 -0.85 -9.56 -1.39
CA PRO A 157 -0.64 -8.12 -1.39
C PRO A 157 0.55 -7.72 -2.27
N ILE A 158 0.36 -6.62 -3.00
CA ILE A 158 1.31 -5.95 -3.88
C ILE A 158 1.29 -4.45 -3.54
N LEU A 159 2.47 -3.82 -3.53
CA LEU A 159 2.62 -2.40 -3.27
C LEU A 159 2.26 -1.60 -4.53
N CYS A 160 1.40 -0.60 -4.35
CA CYS A 160 0.77 0.18 -5.41
C CYS A 160 0.82 1.68 -5.09
N ASP A 161 0.49 2.51 -6.08
CA ASP A 161 0.34 3.96 -5.98
C ASP A 161 1.65 4.71 -5.64
N PHE A 162 2.38 5.04 -6.69
CA PHE A 162 3.64 5.79 -6.61
C PHE A 162 3.44 7.29 -6.84
N GLY A 163 2.21 7.79 -6.77
CA GLY A 163 1.88 9.20 -6.99
C GLY A 163 2.60 10.13 -6.02
N GLU A 164 2.94 9.66 -4.83
CA GLU A 164 3.69 10.40 -3.81
C GLU A 164 5.12 9.89 -3.59
N ALA A 165 5.63 8.97 -4.41
CA ALA A 165 7.00 8.49 -4.24
C ALA A 165 8.05 9.57 -4.60
N ARG A 166 9.28 9.40 -4.13
CA ARG A 166 10.44 10.27 -4.42
C ARG A 166 11.67 9.41 -4.76
N ILE A 167 12.45 9.86 -5.75
CA ILE A 167 13.72 9.22 -6.13
C ILE A 167 14.86 9.90 -5.35
N GLY A 168 15.76 9.10 -4.79
CA GLY A 168 16.93 9.55 -4.03
C GLY A 168 16.90 9.11 -2.57
N LYS A 169 18.09 9.00 -1.96
CA LYS A 169 18.27 8.50 -0.59
C LYS A 169 17.85 9.47 0.50
N THR A 170 17.93 10.77 0.21
CA THR A 170 17.63 11.84 1.16
C THR A 170 16.88 12.93 0.43
N GLN A 171 15.85 13.47 1.09
CA GLN A 171 15.00 14.51 0.58
C GLN A 171 14.95 15.64 1.61
N GLU A 172 14.86 16.88 1.12
CA GLU A 172 14.58 18.02 1.98
C GLU A 172 13.11 17.98 2.43
N SER A 173 12.84 18.55 3.60
CA SER A 173 11.45 18.69 4.03
C SER A 173 10.71 19.66 3.11
N GLY A 174 9.46 19.34 2.84
CA GLY A 174 8.54 20.19 2.10
C GLY A 174 7.11 20.00 2.61
N PRO A 175 6.22 20.95 2.33
CA PRO A 175 4.83 20.80 2.71
C PRO A 175 4.22 19.58 2.01
N PHE A 176 3.31 18.89 2.69
CA PHE A 176 2.49 17.78 2.16
C PHE A 176 3.21 16.44 1.91
N VAL A 177 4.27 16.10 2.65
CA VAL A 177 4.79 14.73 2.70
C VAL A 177 4.01 13.90 3.74
N GLN A 178 3.61 12.69 3.36
CA GLN A 178 2.79 11.75 4.13
C GLN A 178 1.38 12.24 4.53
N PRO A 179 0.39 11.33 4.59
CA PRO A 179 -0.89 11.61 5.21
C PRO A 179 -0.75 11.94 6.69
N HIS A 180 -1.60 12.82 7.20
CA HIS A 180 -1.48 13.36 8.56
C HIS A 180 -1.33 12.29 9.66
N ILE A 181 -2.15 11.23 9.61
CA ILE A 181 -2.13 10.16 10.64
C ILE A 181 -0.95 9.19 10.52
N TYR A 182 -0.23 9.22 9.40
CA TYR A 182 0.92 8.35 9.12
C TYR A 182 2.24 9.14 9.15
N ARG A 183 2.20 10.47 9.36
CA ARG A 183 3.36 11.33 9.23
C ARG A 183 4.45 11.03 10.25
N ALA A 184 5.67 10.85 9.77
CA ALA A 184 6.86 10.60 10.57
C ALA A 184 7.32 11.88 11.30
N PRO A 185 7.95 11.75 12.48
CA PRO A 185 8.36 12.91 13.28
C PRO A 185 9.35 13.82 12.54
N GLU A 186 10.29 13.29 11.76
CA GLU A 186 11.23 14.07 10.95
C GLU A 186 10.52 14.95 9.92
N ILE A 187 9.40 14.50 9.35
CA ILE A 187 8.56 15.30 8.45
C ILE A 187 7.83 16.39 9.24
N ILE A 188 7.33 16.08 10.43
CA ILE A 188 6.64 17.05 11.31
C ILE A 188 7.59 18.17 11.74
N PHE A 189 8.85 17.83 12.04
CA PHE A 189 9.87 18.79 12.46
C PHE A 189 10.64 19.42 11.29
N GLU A 190 10.16 19.20 10.06
CA GLU A 190 10.75 19.74 8.83
C GLU A 190 12.25 19.43 8.65
N MET A 191 12.67 18.25 9.10
CA MET A 191 14.05 17.78 9.01
C MET A 191 14.29 17.04 7.68
N PRO A 192 15.55 16.95 7.22
CA PRO A 192 15.91 16.04 6.13
C PRO A 192 15.48 14.61 6.47
N TRP A 193 14.94 13.92 5.48
CA TRP A 193 14.34 12.61 5.66
C TRP A 193 14.76 11.65 4.55
N GLY A 194 14.60 10.35 4.80
CA GLY A 194 14.96 9.29 3.87
C GLY A 194 13.98 8.14 3.93
N SER A 195 14.40 6.94 3.51
CA SER A 195 13.56 5.75 3.47
C SER A 195 12.97 5.32 4.83
N ALA A 196 13.55 5.78 5.95
CA ALA A 196 13.04 5.52 7.30
C ALA A 196 11.58 5.97 7.50
N VAL A 197 11.11 6.98 6.76
CA VAL A 197 9.72 7.46 6.84
C VAL A 197 8.71 6.40 6.42
N ASP A 198 9.08 5.52 5.47
CA ASP A 198 8.25 4.40 5.04
C ASP A 198 8.17 3.34 6.15
N ILE A 199 9.27 3.08 6.85
CA ILE A 199 9.29 2.14 7.98
C ILE A 199 8.41 2.64 9.11
N TRP A 200 8.38 3.95 9.37
CA TRP A 200 7.44 4.56 10.29
C TRP A 200 5.97 4.33 9.87
N ASN A 201 5.67 4.44 8.57
CA ASN A 201 4.34 4.14 8.06
C ASN A 201 3.95 2.67 8.26
N VAL A 202 4.89 1.74 8.09
CA VAL A 202 4.68 0.31 8.36
C VAL A 202 4.28 0.09 9.83
N GLU A 203 4.96 0.73 10.77
CA GLU A 203 4.61 0.64 12.20
C GLU A 203 3.18 1.14 12.47
N CYS A 204 2.81 2.28 11.89
CA CYS A 204 1.47 2.84 12.00
C CYS A 204 0.41 1.88 11.40
N LEU A 205 0.70 1.25 10.27
CA LEU A 205 -0.16 0.25 9.64
C LEU A 205 -0.34 -0.99 10.52
N VAL A 206 0.75 -1.52 11.06
CA VAL A 206 0.73 -2.68 11.96
C VAL A 206 -0.08 -2.37 13.22
N THR A 207 0.18 -1.24 13.86
CA THR A 207 -0.49 -0.85 15.10
C THR A 207 -1.99 -0.70 14.88
N LYS A 208 -2.41 -0.07 13.78
CA LYS A 208 -3.82 0.06 13.42
C LYS A 208 -4.48 -1.29 13.15
N THR A 209 -3.76 -2.20 12.52
CA THR A 209 -4.26 -3.54 12.19
C THR A 209 -4.35 -4.43 13.43
N ILE A 210 -3.31 -4.45 14.28
CA ILE A 210 -3.28 -5.22 15.54
C ILE A 210 -4.31 -4.67 16.54
N ALA A 211 -4.48 -3.35 16.64
CA ALA A 211 -5.51 -2.76 17.49
C ALA A 211 -6.94 -3.17 17.07
N ALA A 212 -7.15 -3.49 15.78
CA ALA A 212 -8.41 -4.08 15.31
C ALA A 212 -8.55 -5.57 15.67
N LEU A 213 -7.45 -6.30 15.88
CA LEU A 213 -7.44 -7.71 16.24
C LEU A 213 -7.58 -7.96 17.75
N PHE A 214 -7.08 -7.04 18.58
CA PHE A 214 -7.12 -7.17 20.04
C PHE A 214 -7.79 -5.95 20.67
N PRO A 215 -8.91 -6.13 21.39
CA PRO A 215 -9.47 -5.08 22.22
C PRO A 215 -8.39 -4.53 23.16
N TRP A 216 -8.40 -3.21 23.40
CA TRP A 216 -7.44 -2.48 24.25
C TRP A 216 -7.15 -3.14 25.62
N SER A 217 -8.07 -3.97 26.12
CA SER A 217 -7.93 -4.77 27.33
C SER A 217 -6.84 -5.86 27.29
N CYS A 218 -6.48 -6.39 26.11
CA CYS A 218 -5.37 -7.36 25.96
C CYS A 218 -4.00 -6.67 25.90
N ILE A 219 -3.90 -5.52 25.24
CA ILE A 219 -2.65 -4.75 25.09
C ILE A 219 -2.14 -4.26 26.46
N ARG A 220 -3.05 -3.90 27.38
CA ARG A 220 -2.70 -3.51 28.75
C ARG A 220 -2.10 -4.66 29.58
N ARG A 221 -2.41 -5.91 29.26
CA ARG A 221 -1.93 -7.10 29.98
C ARG A 221 -0.49 -7.47 29.61
N LEU A 222 -0.01 -7.06 28.43
CA LEU A 222 1.40 -7.17 28.03
C LEU A 222 2.27 -6.06 28.62
N ARG A 223 1.69 -4.88 28.91
CA ARG A 223 2.41 -3.71 29.45
C ARG A 223 2.67 -3.76 30.97
N LEU A 224 2.00 -4.66 31.71
CA LEU A 224 2.09 -4.75 33.17
C LEU A 224 2.95 -5.91 33.69
N SER A 225 3.41 -6.83 32.83
CA SER A 225 4.20 -7.98 33.26
C SER A 225 5.71 -7.83 33.07
N ARG A 226 6.19 -6.81 32.35
CA ARG A 226 7.64 -6.55 32.19
C ARG A 226 7.99 -5.05 32.22
N PHE A 227 8.50 -4.66 33.39
CA PHE A 227 9.40 -3.52 33.69
C PHE A 227 8.90 -2.08 33.61
N GLY A 228 9.25 -1.35 34.69
CA GLY A 228 9.06 0.06 34.87
C GLY A 228 10.04 0.93 34.08
N THR A 229 9.59 2.18 33.90
CA THR A 229 10.39 3.40 33.69
C THR A 229 11.63 3.29 32.79
N SER A 230 11.44 3.37 31.46
CA SER A 230 12.28 4.18 30.55
C SER A 230 11.69 4.17 29.14
N LEU A 231 11.16 5.30 28.67
CA LEU A 231 10.72 5.49 27.28
C LEU A 231 11.94 5.77 26.39
N LYS A 232 12.52 4.76 25.74
CA LYS A 232 13.37 4.92 24.54
C LYS A 232 13.25 3.69 23.64
N ALA A 233 12.85 3.90 22.38
CA ALA A 233 13.08 3.02 21.22
C ALA A 233 12.77 1.51 21.36
N SER A 234 11.89 1.09 22.27
CA SER A 234 11.62 -0.33 22.56
C SER A 234 10.49 -0.94 21.73
N THR A 235 9.64 -0.12 21.09
CA THR A 235 8.46 -0.60 20.34
C THR A 235 8.84 -1.44 19.12
N CYS A 236 9.97 -1.13 18.48
CA CYS A 236 10.46 -1.84 17.29
C CYS A 236 10.94 -3.27 17.60
N LEU A 237 11.55 -3.49 18.78
CA LEU A 237 11.99 -4.83 19.20
C LEU A 237 10.82 -5.67 19.74
N GLU A 238 9.79 -5.04 20.29
CA GLU A 238 8.61 -5.73 20.82
C GLU A 238 7.70 -6.25 19.71
N THR A 239 7.46 -5.47 18.63
CA THR A 239 6.74 -5.99 17.45
C THR A 239 7.50 -7.11 16.75
N TYR A 240 8.84 -6.99 16.64
CA TYR A 240 9.68 -8.06 16.09
C TYR A 240 9.71 -9.31 16.98
N SER A 241 9.64 -9.15 18.30
CA SER A 241 9.57 -10.27 19.26
C SER A 241 8.22 -10.99 19.23
N ILE A 242 7.11 -10.28 19.03
CA ILE A 242 5.78 -10.88 18.83
C ILE A 242 5.74 -11.75 17.57
N LEU A 243 6.49 -11.37 16.52
CA LEU A 243 6.57 -12.15 15.27
C LEU A 243 7.43 -13.41 15.39
N LYS A 244 8.39 -13.45 16.32
CA LYS A 244 9.34 -14.56 16.57
C LYS A 244 8.88 -15.61 17.60
N ALA A 245 7.77 -15.43 18.30
CA ALA A 245 7.31 -16.43 19.27
C ALA A 245 6.96 -17.77 18.55
N PRO A 246 7.59 -18.90 18.91
CA PRO A 246 7.22 -20.20 18.38
C PRO A 246 5.82 -20.59 18.89
N THR A 247 4.97 -21.06 17.99
CA THR A 247 3.66 -21.65 18.31
C THR A 247 3.86 -22.95 19.07
N THR A 248 3.95 -22.90 20.39
CA THR A 248 3.61 -24.05 21.24
C THR A 248 2.10 -24.05 21.43
N LEU A 249 1.40 -24.81 20.59
CA LEU A 249 0.10 -25.38 20.95
C LEU A 249 0.21 -26.89 20.84
N SER A 250 0.78 -27.48 21.89
CA SER A 250 0.54 -28.86 22.28
C SER A 250 -0.85 -28.97 22.90
N ASN A 251 -1.65 -29.92 22.40
CA ASN A 251 -2.76 -30.61 23.05
C ASN A 251 -3.84 -29.75 23.74
N ILE A 252 -5.03 -29.68 23.12
CA ILE A 252 -6.31 -30.31 23.50
C ILE A 252 -7.34 -29.95 22.43
#